data_AF-A0A6L6T9Y7-F1
#
_entry.id   AF-A0A6L6T9Y7-F1
#
_cell.length_a   1.000
_cell.length_b   1.000
_cell.length_c   1.000
_cell.angle_alpha   90.00
_cell.angle_beta   90.00
_cell.angle_gamma   90.00
#
_symmetry.space_group_name_H-M   'P 1'
#
loop_
_entity.id
_entity.type
_entity.pdbx_description
1 polymer ?
#
loop_
_entity_poly.entity_id
_entity_poly.type
_entity_poly.pdbx_seq_one_letter_code
_entity_poly.pdbx_strand_id
1 'polypeptide(L)'
;MWLSETIKVGKVEAALVADLLSEHGLSLEGDGQPDDVIVETACANNQGQPFYVVRDWLLLDIMVPSDVEDDLKAMGLQPTVVFANTVVYDSKARGSRVGAIRSSFQRVLDDYTFESMHTRFVLAGPGMRKHVSLPALLALENA
;
A
#
# COMPACT_ATOMS: atom_id res chain seq x y z
N MET A 1 2.24 -37.18 -5.58
CA MET A 1 3.14 -36.44 -4.67
C MET A 1 3.20 -34.95 -5.02
N TRP A 2 3.33 -34.57 -6.30
CA TRP A 2 3.31 -33.16 -6.73
C TRP A 2 1.98 -32.41 -6.53
N LEU A 3 0.84 -33.01 -6.90
CA LEU A 3 -0.49 -32.37 -6.79
C LEU A 3 -0.89 -32.00 -5.36
N SER A 4 -0.50 -32.80 -4.36
CA SER A 4 -0.83 -32.55 -2.94
C SER A 4 -0.05 -31.38 -2.35
N GLU A 5 1.15 -31.11 -2.87
CA GLU A 5 2.02 -30.06 -2.36
C GLU A 5 1.59 -28.69 -2.90
N THR A 6 1.25 -28.59 -4.19
CA THR A 6 0.72 -27.36 -4.80
C THR A 6 -0.61 -26.93 -4.18
N ILE A 7 -1.53 -27.88 -3.93
CA ILE A 7 -2.81 -27.58 -3.25
C ILE A 7 -2.58 -27.08 -1.82
N LYS A 8 -1.57 -27.62 -1.13
CA LYS A 8 -1.23 -27.21 0.23
C LYS A 8 -0.63 -25.81 0.27
N VAL A 9 0.26 -25.47 -0.67
CA VAL A 9 0.86 -24.12 -0.79
C VAL A 9 -0.22 -23.08 -1.09
N GLY A 10 -1.07 -23.30 -2.09
CA GLY A 10 -2.14 -22.35 -2.44
C GLY A 10 -3.15 -22.14 -1.30
N LYS A 11 -3.41 -23.16 -0.47
CA LYS A 11 -4.25 -23.02 0.73
C LYS A 11 -3.60 -22.15 1.81
N VAL A 12 -2.28 -22.22 1.96
CA VAL A 12 -1.54 -21.38 2.93
C VAL A 12 -1.52 -19.92 2.47
N GLU A 13 -1.25 -19.67 1.19
CA GLU A 13 -1.27 -18.30 0.63
C GLU A 13 -2.64 -17.64 0.78
N ALA A 14 -3.73 -18.33 0.44
CA ALA A 14 -5.07 -17.81 0.61
C ALA A 14 -5.39 -17.48 2.08
N ALA A 15 -4.92 -18.29 3.03
CA ALA A 15 -5.10 -18.02 4.46
C ALA A 15 -4.31 -16.79 4.93
N LEU A 16 -3.08 -16.60 4.44
CA LEU A 16 -2.27 -15.43 4.74
C LEU A 16 -2.90 -14.15 4.18
N VAL A 17 -3.43 -14.20 2.97
CA VAL A 17 -4.15 -13.06 2.35
C VAL A 17 -5.42 -12.74 3.12
N ALA A 18 -6.23 -13.76 3.47
CA ALA A 18 -7.45 -13.55 4.24
C ALA A 18 -7.19 -12.93 5.62
N ASP A 19 -6.14 -13.39 6.31
CA ASP A 19 -5.73 -12.81 7.59
C ASP A 19 -5.24 -11.36 7.43
N LEU A 20 -4.43 -11.09 6.40
CA LEU A 20 -3.94 -9.75 6.07
C LEU A 20 -5.08 -8.78 5.72
N LEU A 21 -6.13 -9.24 5.05
CA LEU A 21 -7.30 -8.43 4.66
C LEU A 21 -8.42 -8.40 5.69
N SER A 22 -8.28 -9.12 6.82
CA SER A 22 -9.26 -9.10 7.91
C SER A 22 -9.40 -7.70 8.56
N GLU A 23 -10.33 -7.50 9.48
CA GLU A 23 -10.49 -6.20 10.17
C GLU A 23 -9.43 -5.96 11.28
N HIS A 24 -8.42 -6.83 11.42
CA HIS A 24 -7.38 -6.66 12.43
C HIS A 24 -6.35 -5.62 12.00
N GLY A 25 -6.31 -4.47 12.67
CA GLY A 25 -5.32 -3.41 12.48
C GLY A 25 -5.67 -2.11 13.21
N LEU A 26 -4.81 -1.11 13.10
CA LEU A 26 -5.07 0.24 13.61
C LEU A 26 -5.83 1.03 12.54
N SER A 27 -7.07 1.42 12.82
CA SER A 27 -7.82 2.32 11.95
C SER A 27 -7.12 3.67 11.84
N LEU A 28 -7.00 4.18 10.62
CA LEU A 28 -6.45 5.50 10.34
C LEU A 28 -7.44 6.32 9.54
N GLU A 29 -7.44 7.62 9.77
CA GLU A 29 -8.17 8.58 8.94
C GLU A 29 -7.25 9.07 7.83
N GLY A 30 -7.75 9.04 6.60
CA GLY A 30 -7.17 9.77 5.47
C GLY A 30 -7.88 11.09 5.26
N ASP A 31 -7.66 11.69 4.09
CA ASP A 31 -8.34 12.92 3.69
C ASP A 31 -9.85 12.65 3.53
N GLY A 32 -10.65 13.27 4.41
CA GLY A 32 -12.11 13.11 4.45
C GLY A 32 -12.87 13.88 3.37
N GLN A 33 -12.18 14.63 2.51
CA GLN A 33 -12.83 15.39 1.44
C GLN A 33 -13.40 14.48 0.32
N PRO A 34 -14.34 15.01 -0.49
CA PRO A 34 -14.79 14.34 -1.71
C PRO A 34 -13.64 14.07 -2.70
N ASP A 35 -13.75 12.97 -3.45
CA ASP A 35 -12.70 12.51 -4.37
C ASP A 35 -12.28 13.55 -5.40
N ASP A 36 -13.25 14.26 -5.97
CA ASP A 36 -13.01 15.33 -6.94
C ASP A 36 -12.18 16.47 -6.34
N VAL A 37 -12.47 16.86 -5.10
CA VAL A 37 -11.74 17.92 -4.39
C VAL A 37 -10.31 17.49 -4.04
N ILE A 38 -10.12 16.23 -3.61
CA ILE A 38 -8.79 15.68 -3.32
C ILE A 38 -7.96 15.62 -4.60
N VAL A 39 -8.55 15.11 -5.70
CA VAL A 39 -7.88 15.01 -7.00
C VAL A 39 -7.53 16.39 -7.54
N GLU A 40 -8.45 17.36 -7.49
CA GLU A 40 -8.20 18.74 -7.94
C GLU A 40 -7.03 19.36 -7.16
N THR A 41 -7.07 19.24 -5.83
CA THR A 41 -6.02 19.76 -4.94
C THR A 41 -4.67 19.10 -5.20
N ALA A 42 -4.64 17.77 -5.32
CA ALA A 42 -3.43 17.02 -5.62
C ALA A 42 -2.85 17.39 -7.00
N CYS A 43 -3.71 17.61 -8.01
CA CYS A 43 -3.29 18.07 -9.33
C CYS A 43 -2.72 19.49 -9.30
N ALA A 44 -3.40 20.42 -8.62
CA ALA A 44 -2.98 21.81 -8.52
C ALA A 44 -1.63 21.99 -7.82
N ASN A 45 -1.38 21.17 -6.79
CA ASN A 45 -0.14 21.20 -6.01
C ASN A 45 0.98 20.34 -6.63
N ASN A 46 0.74 19.61 -7.72
CA ASN A 46 1.72 18.68 -8.24
C ASN A 46 2.86 19.38 -8.99
N GLN A 47 4.09 19.16 -8.52
CA GLN A 47 5.32 19.69 -9.13
C GLN A 47 5.95 18.73 -10.16
N GLY A 48 5.12 17.93 -10.84
CA GLY A 48 5.56 16.98 -11.87
C GLY A 48 5.97 15.60 -11.36
N GLN A 49 5.70 15.28 -10.10
CA GLN A 49 5.92 13.94 -9.56
C GLN A 49 4.71 13.04 -9.86
N PRO A 50 4.91 11.75 -10.20
CA PRO A 50 3.81 10.81 -10.27
C PRO A 50 3.09 10.66 -8.93
N PHE A 51 1.76 10.66 -8.96
CA PHE A 51 0.96 10.41 -7.78
C PHE A 51 -0.30 9.61 -8.07
N TYR A 52 -0.79 8.98 -7.01
CA TYR A 52 -2.11 8.35 -6.96
C TYR A 52 -2.97 9.01 -5.89
N VAL A 53 -4.28 9.06 -6.12
CA VAL A 53 -5.29 9.21 -5.07
C VAL A 53 -5.94 7.85 -4.88
N VAL A 54 -5.94 7.34 -3.65
CA VAL A 54 -6.37 5.96 -3.35
C VAL A 54 -7.38 5.90 -2.22
N ARG A 55 -8.29 4.94 -2.31
CA ARG A 55 -9.23 4.55 -1.24
C ARG A 55 -9.02 3.08 -0.87
N ASP A 56 -9.62 2.68 0.24
CA ASP A 56 -9.55 1.31 0.76
C ASP A 56 -8.09 0.86 0.89
N TRP A 57 -7.30 1.73 1.51
CA TRP A 57 -5.87 1.62 1.58
C TRP A 57 -5.41 1.02 2.91
N LEU A 58 -4.31 0.28 2.83
CA LEU A 58 -3.61 -0.31 3.95
C LEU A 58 -2.18 0.25 3.98
N LEU A 59 -1.73 0.66 5.16
CA LEU A 59 -0.31 0.80 5.46
C LEU A 59 0.19 -0.52 6.06
N LEU A 60 1.07 -1.20 5.33
CA LEU A 60 1.60 -2.50 5.72
C LEU A 60 3.03 -2.34 6.21
N ASP A 61 3.24 -2.42 7.52
CA ASP A 61 4.55 -2.47 8.17
C ASP A 61 5.11 -3.89 8.07
N ILE A 62 6.11 -4.05 7.21
CA ILE A 62 6.67 -5.35 6.90
C ILE A 62 7.71 -5.71 7.95
N MET A 63 7.49 -6.83 8.62
CA MET A 63 8.42 -7.41 9.58
C MET A 63 9.63 -7.97 8.81
N VAL A 64 10.71 -7.20 8.80
CA VAL A 64 11.99 -7.58 8.19
C VAL A 64 13.04 -7.86 9.29
N PRO A 65 14.06 -8.68 8.98
CA PRO A 65 15.24 -8.79 9.83
C PRO A 65 15.91 -7.43 10.11
N SER A 66 16.61 -7.30 11.24
CA SER A 66 17.18 -6.03 11.69
C SER A 66 18.25 -5.46 10.76
N ASP A 67 19.07 -6.32 10.16
CA ASP A 67 20.06 -5.94 9.15
C ASP A 67 19.41 -5.30 7.92
N VAL A 68 18.31 -5.89 7.44
CA VAL A 68 17.50 -5.32 6.34
C VAL A 68 16.86 -4.00 6.75
N GLU A 69 16.38 -3.89 7.99
CA GLU A 69 15.81 -2.64 8.52
C GLU A 69 16.87 -1.53 8.58
N ASP A 70 18.08 -1.84 9.01
CA ASP A 70 19.20 -0.91 9.09
C ASP A 70 19.66 -0.44 7.70
N ASP A 71 19.73 -1.35 6.72
CA ASP A 71 20.02 -1.02 5.32
C ASP A 71 18.96 -0.07 4.73
N LEU A 72 17.67 -0.32 5.00
CA LEU A 72 16.59 0.56 4.57
C LEU A 72 16.70 1.94 5.23
N LYS A 73 16.97 2.00 6.53
CA LYS A 73 17.17 3.26 7.26
C LYS A 73 18.36 4.05 6.71
N ALA A 74 19.46 3.39 6.36
CA ALA A 74 20.63 4.03 5.74
C ALA A 74 20.29 4.68 4.39
N MET A 75 19.29 4.16 3.68
CA MET A 75 18.73 4.76 2.45
C MET A 75 17.62 5.80 2.71
N GLY A 76 17.27 6.08 3.97
CA GLY A 76 16.17 6.96 4.33
C GLY A 76 14.78 6.35 4.07
N LEU A 77 14.67 5.02 4.15
CA LEU A 77 13.44 4.28 3.94
C LEU A 77 12.95 3.62 5.24
N GLN A 78 11.66 3.32 5.27
CA GLN A 78 11.00 2.45 6.24
C GLN A 78 10.39 1.24 5.52
N PRO A 79 10.38 0.03 6.12
CA PRO A 79 9.78 -1.16 5.56
C PRO A 79 8.24 -1.12 5.58
N THR A 80 7.64 0.01 5.22
CA THR A 80 6.20 0.21 5.14
C THR A 80 5.80 0.41 3.68
N VAL A 81 4.71 -0.19 3.24
CA VAL A 81 4.15 0.01 1.89
C VAL A 81 2.67 0.37 1.97
N VAL A 82 2.19 1.11 0.98
CA VAL A 82 0.76 1.25 0.69
C VAL A 82 0.32 0.06 -0.15
N PHE A 83 -0.76 -0.59 0.25
CA PHE A 83 -1.58 -1.42 -0.63
C PHE A 83 -2.96 -0.79 -0.73
N ALA A 84 -3.47 -0.54 -1.93
CA ALA A 84 -4.78 0.05 -2.11
C ALA A 84 -5.59 -0.74 -3.12
N ASN A 85 -6.83 -1.05 -2.76
CA ASN A 85 -7.74 -1.77 -3.66
C ASN A 85 -8.39 -0.84 -4.68
N THR A 86 -8.54 0.44 -4.34
CA THR A 86 -9.26 1.42 -5.16
C THR A 86 -8.33 2.57 -5.55
N VAL A 87 -8.10 2.73 -6.85
CA VAL A 87 -7.36 3.89 -7.41
C VAL A 87 -8.36 4.88 -8.00
N VAL A 88 -8.63 5.94 -7.24
CA VAL A 88 -9.51 7.04 -7.64
C VAL A 88 -8.88 7.81 -8.80
N TYR A 89 -7.58 8.07 -8.73
CA TYR A 89 -6.86 8.80 -9.75
C TYR A 89 -5.40 8.35 -9.85
N ASP A 90 -4.94 8.15 -11.07
CA ASP A 90 -3.55 7.93 -11.47
C ASP A 90 -3.12 9.12 -12.33
N SER A 91 -2.14 9.88 -11.85
CA SER A 91 -1.68 11.08 -12.54
C SER A 91 -1.03 10.80 -13.90
N LYS A 92 -0.49 9.60 -14.11
CA LYS A 92 0.10 9.20 -15.40
C LYS A 92 -1.00 8.86 -16.41
N ALA A 93 -2.04 8.16 -15.97
CA ALA A 93 -3.19 7.81 -16.81
C ALA A 93 -4.16 8.98 -16.98
N ARG A 94 -4.09 10.00 -16.10
CA ARG A 94 -5.02 11.14 -16.01
C ARG A 94 -6.47 10.70 -15.80
N GLY A 95 -6.66 9.70 -14.94
CA GLY A 95 -7.98 9.13 -14.63
C GLY A 95 -7.88 8.01 -13.62
N SER A 96 -8.99 7.35 -13.35
CA SER A 96 -9.02 6.18 -12.47
C SER A 96 -8.31 4.97 -13.10
N ARG A 97 -7.93 4.02 -12.26
CA ARG A 97 -7.30 2.77 -12.68
C ARG A 97 -7.99 1.60 -12.01
N VAL A 98 -8.23 0.54 -12.78
CA VAL A 98 -8.77 -0.72 -12.26
C VAL A 98 -7.65 -1.58 -11.70
N GLY A 99 -7.92 -2.22 -10.57
CA GLY A 99 -7.04 -3.18 -9.92
C GLY A 99 -6.28 -2.58 -8.74
N ALA A 100 -5.90 -3.45 -7.82
CA ALA A 100 -5.13 -3.06 -6.65
C ALA A 100 -3.71 -2.63 -7.06
N ILE A 101 -3.14 -1.72 -6.26
CA ILE A 101 -1.77 -1.26 -6.43
C ILE A 101 -1.01 -1.37 -5.13
N ARG A 102 0.31 -1.53 -5.26
CA ARG A 102 1.25 -1.48 -4.14
C ARG A 102 2.34 -0.46 -4.42
N SER A 103 2.69 0.32 -3.40
CA SER A 103 3.86 1.21 -3.45
C SER A 103 5.17 0.43 -3.24
N SER A 104 6.31 1.04 -3.57
CA SER A 104 7.57 0.64 -2.94
C SER A 104 7.65 1.16 -1.49
N PHE A 105 8.78 0.90 -0.81
CA PHE A 105 8.98 1.29 0.58
C PHE A 105 8.80 2.79 0.83
N GLN A 106 8.27 3.10 2.00
CA GLN A 106 8.03 4.44 2.49
C GLN A 106 9.34 5.22 2.60
N ARG A 107 9.37 6.41 2.03
CA ARG A 107 10.37 7.44 2.29
C ARG A 107 9.84 8.44 3.32
N VAL A 108 8.61 8.91 3.11
CA VAL A 108 7.94 9.90 3.98
C VAL A 108 6.48 9.50 4.15
N LEU A 109 5.92 9.77 5.32
CA LEU A 109 4.50 9.77 5.57
C LEU A 109 4.18 11.04 6.36
N ASP A 110 3.40 11.93 5.78
CA ASP A 110 3.03 13.22 6.34
C ASP A 110 1.52 13.45 6.15
N ASP A 111 0.79 13.62 7.25
CA ASP A 111 -0.67 13.56 7.32
C ASP A 111 -1.26 12.41 6.49
N TYR A 112 -1.91 12.73 5.36
CA TYR A 112 -2.56 11.78 4.45
C TYR A 112 -1.75 11.55 3.17
N THR A 113 -0.48 11.95 3.16
CA THR A 113 0.43 11.83 2.03
C THR A 113 1.54 10.83 2.33
N PHE A 114 1.49 9.69 1.66
CA PHE A 114 2.56 8.70 1.67
C PHE A 114 3.47 8.91 0.45
N GLU A 115 4.76 9.07 0.66
CA GLU A 115 5.76 9.11 -0.41
C GLU A 115 6.64 7.87 -0.38
N SER A 116 6.68 7.18 -1.51
CA SER A 116 7.73 6.20 -1.82
C SER A 116 8.88 6.88 -2.58
N MET A 117 9.90 6.11 -2.99
CA MET A 117 11.05 6.64 -3.73
C MET A 117 10.70 7.49 -4.96
N HIS A 118 9.63 7.13 -5.69
CA HIS A 118 9.32 7.77 -6.98
C HIS A 118 7.86 8.20 -7.12
N THR A 119 7.01 7.87 -6.16
CA THR A 119 5.56 8.05 -6.30
C THR A 119 4.95 8.48 -4.98
N ARG A 120 4.07 9.47 -5.05
CA ARG A 120 3.22 9.93 -3.95
C ARG A 120 1.87 9.23 -3.98
N PHE A 121 1.32 8.96 -2.82
CA PHE A 121 -0.01 8.40 -2.62
C PHE A 121 -0.76 9.35 -1.68
N VAL A 122 -1.86 9.92 -2.16
CA VAL A 122 -2.80 10.66 -1.35
C VAL A 122 -3.85 9.67 -0.85
N LEU A 123 -3.91 9.52 0.46
CA LEU A 123 -4.72 8.54 1.17
C LEU A 123 -6.10 9.13 1.43
N ALA A 124 -7.07 8.82 0.58
CA ALA A 124 -8.43 9.35 0.66
C ALA A 124 -9.30 8.47 1.56
N GLY A 125 -10.05 9.11 2.47
CA GLY A 125 -10.94 8.45 3.42
C GLY A 125 -10.25 7.47 4.36
N PRO A 126 -11.04 6.66 5.10
CA PRO A 126 -10.51 5.72 6.07
C PRO A 126 -9.57 4.69 5.45
N GLY A 127 -8.57 4.30 6.23
CA GLY A 127 -7.68 3.20 5.93
C GLY A 127 -7.25 2.48 7.21
N MET A 128 -6.29 1.57 7.09
CA MET A 128 -5.84 0.76 8.21
C MET A 128 -4.34 0.50 8.16
N ARG A 129 -3.69 0.44 9.31
CA ARG A 129 -2.27 0.08 9.46
C ARG A 129 -2.10 -1.28 10.11
N LYS A 130 -1.20 -2.11 9.57
CA LYS A 130 -0.98 -3.49 10.00
C LYS A 130 0.49 -3.85 10.00
N HIS A 131 0.88 -4.72 10.93
CA HIS A 131 2.13 -5.45 10.85
C HIS A 131 1.93 -6.72 10.05
N VAL A 132 2.79 -6.96 9.06
CA VAL A 132 2.69 -8.13 8.19
C VAL A 132 4.03 -8.82 8.03
N SER A 133 4.00 -10.13 7.88
CA SER A 133 5.19 -10.87 7.48
C SER A 133 5.45 -10.70 5.98
N LEU A 134 6.71 -10.78 5.56
CA LEU A 134 7.07 -10.75 4.14
C LEU A 134 6.33 -11.84 3.32
N PRO A 135 6.17 -13.10 3.77
CA PRO A 135 5.36 -14.09 3.06
C PRO A 135 3.90 -13.68 2.84
N ALA A 136 3.27 -13.01 3.80
CA ALA A 136 1.90 -12.55 3.64
C ALA A 136 1.79 -11.45 2.58
N LEU A 137 2.77 -10.53 2.53
CA LEU A 137 2.84 -9.53 1.46
C LEU A 137 3.04 -10.18 0.08
N LEU A 138 3.94 -11.16 -0.03
CA LEU A 138 4.20 -11.87 -1.29
C LEU A 138 2.97 -12.66 -1.76
N ALA A 139 2.23 -13.27 -0.84
CA ALA A 139 0.99 -13.95 -1.16
C ALA A 139 -0.07 -12.99 -1.71
N LEU A 140 -0.11 -11.75 -1.22
CA LEU A 140 -1.03 -10.71 -1.71
C LEU A 140 -0.71 -10.27 -3.15
N GLU A 141 0.56 -10.27 -3.56
CA GLU A 141 0.96 -9.92 -4.93
C GLU A 141 0.60 -10.99 -5.97
N ASN A 142 0.43 -12.24 -5.53
CA ASN A 142 0.11 -13.38 -6.38
C ASN A 142 -1.40 -13.71 -6.42
N ALA A 143 -2.22 -12.97 -5.67
CA ALA A 143 -3.64 -13.21 -5.50
C ALA A 143 -4.50 -12.68 -6.66
#